data_AF-A0ABD3IJK5-F1
#
_entry.id   AF-A0ABD3IJK5-F1
#
_cell.length_a   1.000
_cell.length_b   1.000
_cell.length_c   1.000
_cell.angle_alpha   90.00
_cell.angle_beta   90.00
_cell.angle_gamma   90.00
#
_symmetry.space_group_name_H-M   'P 1'
#
loop_
_entity.id
_entity.type
_entity.pdbx_description
1 polymer ?
#
loop_
_entity_poly.entity_id
_entity_poly.type
_entity_poly.pdbx_seq_one_letter_code
_entity_poly.pdbx_strand_id
1 'polypeptide(L)'
;MPLRYLLNFLSRARVHHSKITGGRNLRPKGVGGCFFLNQRKESVEKGLTSALEKKDALEQTLLKEHLDSLALELSDMEKLVADSSYFLPAYDVRSSQAAVLRLKEELASASTELLPKKKFSFRNKAAKKQPISIAAADSTIGQIRDGTHNIETNEENRNPKGAVSESNPASPH
;
A
#
# COMPACT_ATOMS: atom_id res chain seq x y z
N MET A 1 2.28 29.56 12.44
CA MET A 1 2.28 28.12 12.10
C MET A 1 3.10 27.96 10.82
N PRO A 2 4.27 27.31 10.89
CA PRO A 2 5.34 27.46 9.90
C PRO A 2 5.13 26.63 8.64
N LEU A 3 5.63 27.21 7.55
CA LEU A 3 5.70 26.62 6.24
C LEU A 3 6.76 25.51 6.19
N ARG A 4 6.38 24.43 5.50
CA ARG A 4 7.15 23.65 4.52
C ARG A 4 8.59 23.28 4.92
N TYR A 5 8.73 22.00 5.19
CA TYR A 5 9.97 21.29 5.42
C TYR A 5 11.03 21.57 4.35
N LEU A 6 12.24 21.64 4.89
CA LEU A 6 13.53 21.95 4.33
C LEU A 6 14.13 20.75 3.56
N LEU A 7 14.82 21.07 2.45
CA LEU A 7 16.13 20.54 2.01
C LEU A 7 16.33 19.03 1.80
N ASN A 8 16.74 18.64 0.58
CA ASN A 8 18.10 18.14 0.28
C ASN A 8 18.20 17.54 -1.15
N PHE A 9 18.77 18.28 -2.09
CA PHE A 9 19.48 17.67 -3.23
C PHE A 9 20.87 18.30 -3.33
N LEU A 10 21.67 18.00 -2.31
CA LEU A 10 23.09 18.31 -2.28
C LEU A 10 23.82 17.43 -3.28
N SER A 11 24.62 18.06 -4.14
CA SER A 11 25.90 17.62 -4.68
C SER A 11 26.16 16.11 -4.75
N ARG A 12 25.97 15.52 -5.94
CA ARG A 12 26.64 14.25 -6.25
C ARG A 12 28.03 14.55 -6.83
N ALA A 13 29.01 14.52 -5.92
CA ALA A 13 30.42 14.69 -6.18
C ALA A 13 30.94 13.69 -7.23
N ARG A 14 31.86 14.23 -8.05
CA ARG A 14 32.76 13.58 -8.99
C ARG A 14 33.57 12.48 -8.28
N VAL A 15 33.34 11.22 -8.64
CA VAL A 15 34.08 10.08 -8.12
C VAL A 15 35.48 10.05 -8.72
N HIS A 16 36.49 10.21 -7.88
CA HIS A 16 37.89 9.95 -8.21
C HIS A 16 38.13 8.45 -8.30
N HIS A 17 38.83 8.03 -9.36
CA HIS A 17 39.33 6.68 -9.56
C HIS A 17 40.31 6.29 -8.44
N SER A 18 40.08 5.15 -7.78
CA SER A 18 41.14 4.39 -7.12
C SER A 18 40.91 2.89 -7.32
N LYS A 19 42.02 2.19 -7.57
CA LYS A 19 42.12 0.82 -8.06
C LYS A 19 41.76 -0.15 -6.93
N ILE A 20 40.82 -1.07 -7.18
CA ILE A 20 40.62 -2.28 -6.37
C ILE A 20 41.04 -3.47 -7.21
N THR A 21 42.24 -3.96 -6.92
CA THR A 21 42.78 -5.24 -7.39
C THR A 21 42.40 -6.35 -6.42
N GLY A 22 41.98 -7.51 -6.94
CA GLY A 22 42.10 -8.79 -6.25
C GLY A 22 40.78 -9.39 -5.75
N GLY A 23 40.20 -10.30 -6.55
CA GLY A 23 39.06 -11.12 -6.14
C GLY A 23 38.20 -11.52 -7.33
N ARG A 24 38.74 -12.32 -8.26
CA ARG A 24 38.02 -12.89 -9.39
C ARG A 24 37.02 -13.95 -8.90
N ASN A 25 35.90 -13.51 -8.34
CA ASN A 25 34.67 -14.28 -8.48
C ASN A 25 34.26 -14.13 -9.94
N LEU A 26 34.49 -15.18 -10.73
CA LEU A 26 33.96 -15.32 -12.08
C LEU A 26 32.43 -15.28 -11.99
N ARG A 27 31.89 -14.06 -11.99
CA ARG A 27 30.47 -13.86 -12.27
C ARG A 27 30.25 -14.30 -13.71
N PRO A 28 29.22 -15.11 -13.98
CA PRO A 28 28.82 -15.40 -15.35
C PRO A 28 28.57 -14.06 -16.06
N LYS A 29 29.18 -13.87 -17.22
CA LYS A 29 28.92 -12.74 -18.11
C LYS A 29 27.54 -12.90 -18.74
N GLY A 30 26.50 -12.74 -17.93
CA GLY A 30 25.10 -12.57 -18.36
C GLY A 30 24.79 -11.09 -18.50
N VAL A 31 25.45 -10.40 -19.42
CA VAL A 31 25.15 -9.01 -19.77
C VAL A 31 23.85 -9.00 -20.58
N GLY A 32 22.72 -8.78 -19.91
CA GLY A 32 21.45 -8.60 -20.62
C GLY A 32 20.21 -8.48 -19.75
N GLY A 33 20.18 -9.11 -18.56
CA GLY A 33 18.96 -9.16 -17.74
C GLY A 33 18.52 -7.80 -17.16
N CYS A 34 19.47 -6.97 -16.75
CA CYS A 34 19.18 -5.70 -16.07
C CYS A 34 18.57 -4.63 -17.00
N PHE A 35 18.82 -4.71 -18.32
CA PHE A 35 18.30 -3.73 -19.28
C PHE A 35 16.77 -3.79 -19.35
N PHE A 36 16.20 -4.99 -19.36
CA PHE A 36 14.77 -5.18 -19.49
C PHE A 36 13.99 -4.66 -18.26
N LEU A 37 14.50 -4.92 -17.05
CA LEU A 37 13.90 -4.42 -15.80
C LEU A 37 13.92 -2.89 -15.73
N ASN A 38 15.03 -2.26 -16.11
CA ASN A 38 15.12 -0.80 -16.15
C ASN A 38 14.19 -0.19 -17.21
N GLN A 39 14.08 -0.84 -18.38
CA GLN A 39 13.19 -0.37 -19.43
C GLN A 39 11.72 -0.41 -19.00
N ARG A 40 11.29 -1.52 -18.39
CA ARG A 40 9.90 -1.65 -17.91
C ARG A 40 9.62 -0.66 -16.78
N LYS A 41 10.57 -0.47 -15.86
CA LYS A 41 10.51 0.55 -14.81
C LYS A 41 10.28 1.95 -15.41
N GLU A 42 11.06 2.34 -16.41
CA GLU A 42 10.94 3.66 -17.04
C GLU A 42 9.60 3.84 -17.77
N SER A 43 9.06 2.77 -18.37
CA SER A 43 7.73 2.76 -18.99
C SER A 43 6.63 3.11 -17.98
N VAL A 44 6.61 2.41 -16.85
CA VAL A 44 5.64 2.63 -15.76
C VAL A 44 5.79 4.04 -15.18
N GLU A 45 7.02 4.51 -14.97
CA GLU A 45 7.30 5.88 -14.49
C GLU A 45 6.73 6.94 -15.43
N LYS A 46 6.99 6.81 -16.74
CA LYS A 46 6.44 7.72 -17.76
C LYS A 46 4.92 7.67 -17.81
N GLY A 47 4.35 6.48 -17.71
CA GLY A 47 2.90 6.28 -17.63
C GLY A 47 2.31 7.04 -16.46
N LEU A 48 2.89 6.90 -15.27
CA LEU A 48 2.43 7.56 -14.05
C LEU A 48 2.56 9.08 -14.12
N THR A 49 3.70 9.61 -14.61
CA THR A 49 3.86 11.06 -14.79
C THR A 49 2.84 11.62 -15.78
N SER A 50 2.59 10.91 -16.88
CA SER A 50 1.61 11.34 -17.89
C SER A 50 0.17 11.33 -17.36
N ALA A 51 -0.17 10.40 -16.46
CA ALA A 51 -1.48 10.33 -15.82
C ALA A 51 -1.69 11.51 -14.85
N LEU A 52 -0.64 11.89 -14.12
CA LEU A 52 -0.67 13.05 -13.22
C LEU A 52 -0.80 14.37 -13.98
N GLU A 53 -0.11 14.52 -15.10
CA GLU A 53 -0.20 15.73 -15.95
C GLU A 53 -1.58 15.89 -16.59
N LYS A 54 -2.21 14.78 -17.03
CA LYS A 54 -3.49 14.80 -17.75
C LYS A 54 -4.72 14.72 -16.86
N LYS A 55 -4.57 14.89 -15.55
CA LYS A 55 -5.64 14.75 -14.55
C LYS A 55 -6.90 15.59 -14.82
N ASP A 56 -6.73 16.76 -15.44
CA ASP A 56 -7.82 17.70 -15.71
C ASP A 56 -8.40 17.53 -17.15
N ALA A 57 -7.75 16.74 -18.00
CA ALA A 57 -8.06 16.61 -19.43
C ALA A 57 -8.69 15.26 -19.82
N LEU A 58 -8.49 14.21 -19.03
CA LEU A 58 -9.04 12.87 -19.31
C LEU A 58 -10.33 12.63 -18.54
N GLU A 59 -11.29 12.00 -19.20
CA GLU A 59 -12.48 11.44 -18.57
C GLU A 59 -12.09 10.48 -17.43
N GLN A 60 -12.78 10.59 -16.29
CA GLN A 60 -12.43 9.85 -15.07
C GLN A 60 -12.39 8.32 -15.27
N THR A 61 -13.21 7.79 -16.18
CA THR A 61 -13.23 6.36 -16.52
C THR A 61 -11.94 5.93 -17.21
N LEU A 62 -11.49 6.69 -18.20
CA LEU A 62 -10.24 6.45 -18.92
C LEU A 62 -9.03 6.58 -18.00
N LEU A 63 -9.06 7.57 -17.11
CA LEU A 63 -8.00 7.75 -16.12
C LEU A 63 -7.89 6.54 -15.18
N LYS A 64 -9.03 6.01 -14.73
CA LYS A 64 -9.07 4.80 -13.93
C LYS A 64 -8.54 3.58 -14.69
N GLU A 65 -9.00 3.35 -15.91
CA GLU A 65 -8.53 2.24 -16.76
C GLU A 65 -7.02 2.31 -16.98
N HIS A 66 -6.47 3.51 -17.18
CA HIS A 66 -5.04 3.71 -17.32
C HIS A 66 -4.27 3.37 -16.04
N LEU A 67 -4.75 3.79 -14.87
CA LEU A 67 -4.14 3.42 -13.58
C LEU A 67 -4.23 1.91 -13.30
N ASP A 68 -5.35 1.29 -13.64
CA ASP A 68 -5.54 -0.16 -13.52
C ASP A 68 -4.57 -0.92 -14.44
N SER A 69 -4.35 -0.42 -15.67
CA SER A 69 -3.34 -0.96 -16.60
C SER A 69 -1.91 -0.85 -16.05
N LEU A 70 -1.56 0.29 -15.45
CA LEU A 70 -0.25 0.47 -14.82
C LEU A 70 -0.07 -0.46 -13.62
N ALA A 71 -1.13 -0.70 -12.84
CA ALA A 71 -1.10 -1.66 -11.73
C ALA A 71 -0.85 -3.10 -12.20
N LEU A 72 -1.40 -3.48 -13.36
CA LEU A 72 -1.13 -4.77 -13.99
C LEU A 72 0.33 -4.86 -14.46
N GLU A 73 0.85 -3.83 -15.15
CA GLU A 73 2.24 -3.80 -15.62
C GLU A 73 3.24 -3.88 -14.45
N LEU A 74 2.93 -3.22 -13.33
CA LEU A 74 3.71 -3.28 -12.10
C LEU A 74 3.69 -4.69 -11.46
N SER A 75 2.52 -5.34 -11.45
CA SER A 75 2.38 -6.72 -10.97
C SER A 75 3.16 -7.71 -11.84
N ASP A 76 3.20 -7.48 -13.15
CA ASP A 76 4.02 -8.29 -14.04
C ASP A 76 5.51 -8.01 -13.84
N MET A 77 5.90 -6.76 -13.51
CA MET A 77 7.28 -6.41 -13.19
C MET A 77 7.76 -7.17 -11.95
N GLU A 78 6.91 -7.32 -10.94
CA GLU A 78 7.18 -8.14 -9.76
C GLU A 78 7.43 -9.59 -10.08
N LYS A 79 6.59 -10.19 -10.92
CA LYS A 79 6.78 -11.58 -11.37
C LYS A 79 8.12 -11.73 -12.09
N LEU A 80 8.44 -10.81 -13.00
CA LEU A 80 9.70 -10.87 -13.72
C LEU A 80 10.92 -10.67 -12.80
N VAL A 81 10.82 -9.84 -11.77
CA VAL A 81 11.88 -9.72 -10.75
C VAL A 81 12.05 -11.04 -9.99
N ALA A 82 10.95 -11.72 -9.64
CA ALA A 82 10.99 -13.02 -8.99
C ALA A 82 11.66 -14.07 -9.90
N ASP A 83 11.25 -14.17 -11.16
CA ASP A 83 11.78 -15.12 -12.15
C ASP A 83 13.27 -14.85 -12.45
N SER A 84 13.66 -13.58 -12.50
CA SER A 84 15.03 -13.17 -12.79
C SER A 84 15.99 -13.23 -11.60
N SER A 85 15.46 -13.34 -10.38
CA SER A 85 16.25 -13.33 -9.15
C SER A 85 17.33 -14.42 -9.08
N TYR A 86 17.10 -15.57 -9.74
CA TYR A 86 18.03 -16.70 -9.76
C TYR A 86 19.33 -16.42 -10.53
N PHE A 87 19.31 -15.52 -11.52
CA PHE A 87 20.47 -15.23 -12.37
C PHE A 87 20.97 -13.79 -12.27
N LEU A 88 20.26 -12.91 -11.57
CA LEU A 88 20.68 -11.53 -11.35
C LEU A 88 21.66 -11.40 -10.16
N PRO A 89 22.64 -10.49 -10.26
CA PRO A 89 23.40 -10.05 -9.11
C PRO A 89 22.49 -9.55 -7.98
N ALA A 90 22.86 -9.82 -6.72
CA ALA A 90 22.07 -9.40 -5.56
C ALA A 90 21.78 -7.89 -5.50
N TYR A 91 22.64 -7.06 -6.10
CA TYR A 91 22.39 -5.62 -6.22
C TYR A 91 21.19 -5.31 -7.13
N ASP A 92 21.10 -5.96 -8.28
CA ASP A 92 20.03 -5.75 -9.26
C ASP A 92 18.68 -6.25 -8.73
N VAL A 93 18.68 -7.36 -7.98
CA VAL A 93 17.48 -7.84 -7.29
C VAL A 93 16.98 -6.82 -6.27
N ARG A 94 17.86 -6.29 -5.41
CA ARG A 94 17.46 -5.29 -4.42
C ARG A 94 17.01 -3.98 -5.06
N SER A 95 17.71 -3.50 -6.09
CA SER A 95 17.38 -2.23 -6.74
C SER A 95 16.04 -2.31 -7.48
N SER A 96 15.75 -3.41 -8.16
CA SER A 96 14.46 -3.64 -8.83
C SER A 96 13.32 -3.80 -7.83
N GLN A 97 13.49 -4.58 -6.76
CA GLN A 97 12.51 -4.69 -5.68
C GLN A 97 12.22 -3.34 -5.00
N ALA A 98 13.25 -2.53 -4.74
CA ALA A 98 13.07 -1.19 -4.19
C ALA A 98 12.30 -0.26 -5.15
N ALA A 99 12.58 -0.34 -6.45
CA ALA A 99 11.87 0.43 -7.46
C ALA A 99 10.40 0.02 -7.55
N VAL A 100 10.10 -1.27 -7.51
CA VAL A 100 8.73 -1.81 -7.46
C VAL A 100 7.96 -1.21 -6.28
N LEU A 101 8.51 -1.27 -5.06
CA LEU A 101 7.85 -0.76 -3.86
C LEU A 101 7.56 0.74 -3.96
N ARG A 102 8.55 1.52 -4.42
CA ARG A 102 8.39 2.95 -4.67
C ARG A 102 7.23 3.23 -5.63
N LEU A 103 7.18 2.52 -6.75
CA LEU A 103 6.12 2.70 -7.77
C LEU A 103 4.74 2.30 -7.24
N LYS A 104 4.66 1.27 -6.38
CA LYS A 104 3.40 0.89 -5.70
C LYS A 104 2.88 2.02 -4.81
N GLU A 105 3.76 2.64 -4.03
CA GLU A 105 3.41 3.76 -3.15
C GLU A 105 2.98 5.00 -3.96
N GLU A 106 3.71 5.32 -5.03
CA GLU A 106 3.38 6.44 -5.92
C GLU A 106 2.03 6.20 -6.64
N LEU A 107 1.78 4.98 -7.13
CA LEU A 107 0.51 4.61 -7.78
C LEU A 107 -0.67 4.64 -6.80
N ALA A 108 -0.49 4.16 -5.57
CA ALA A 108 -1.50 4.25 -4.53
C ALA A 108 -1.83 5.72 -4.19
N SER A 109 -0.79 6.55 -4.06
CA SER A 109 -0.94 7.99 -3.81
C SER A 109 -1.69 8.68 -4.95
N ALA A 110 -1.26 8.46 -6.20
CA ALA A 110 -1.91 8.99 -7.39
C ALA A 110 -3.37 8.53 -7.49
N SER A 111 -3.66 7.26 -7.20
CA SER A 111 -5.04 6.75 -7.20
C SER A 111 -5.93 7.48 -6.19
N THR A 112 -5.41 7.83 -5.01
CA THR A 112 -6.18 8.58 -4.00
C THR A 112 -6.36 10.06 -4.32
N GLU A 113 -5.43 10.65 -5.08
CA GLU A 113 -5.47 12.05 -5.49
C GLU A 113 -6.38 12.25 -6.72
N LEU A 114 -6.25 11.35 -7.70
CA LEU A 114 -6.88 11.47 -9.01
C LEU A 114 -8.32 10.94 -9.02
N LEU A 115 -8.61 9.86 -8.28
CA LEU A 115 -9.96 9.32 -8.23
C LEU A 115 -10.72 9.96 -7.06
N PRO A 116 -11.94 10.48 -7.30
CA PRO A 116 -12.77 10.97 -6.22
C PRO A 116 -12.99 9.84 -5.22
N LYS A 117 -12.48 10.05 -4.00
CA LYS A 117 -12.74 9.13 -2.88
C LYS A 117 -14.25 8.97 -2.81
N LYS A 118 -14.74 7.73 -2.87
CA LYS A 118 -16.16 7.43 -2.69
C LYS A 118 -16.59 8.01 -1.35
N LYS A 119 -17.13 9.22 -1.37
CA LYS A 119 -17.71 9.84 -0.19
C LYS A 119 -18.94 9.01 0.09
N PHE A 120 -18.90 8.34 1.23
CA PHE A 120 -20.02 7.57 1.75
C PHE A 120 -21.22 8.52 1.84
N SER A 121 -22.05 8.52 0.81
CA SER A 121 -23.29 9.27 0.84
C SER A 121 -24.27 8.40 1.61
N PHE A 122 -24.59 8.83 2.83
CA PHE A 122 -25.81 8.38 3.46
C PHE A 122 -26.94 8.88 2.55
N ARG A 123 -27.38 8.02 1.64
CA ARG A 123 -28.60 8.26 0.88
C ARG A 123 -29.73 8.23 1.90
N ASN A 124 -30.11 9.39 2.42
CA ASN A 124 -31.31 9.51 3.23
C ASN A 124 -32.46 8.97 2.38
N LYS A 125 -33.04 7.85 2.82
CA LYS A 125 -34.35 7.41 2.34
C LYS A 125 -35.30 8.54 2.73
N ALA A 126 -35.55 9.46 1.80
CA ALA A 126 -36.63 10.42 1.97
C ALA A 126 -37.90 9.60 2.14
N ALA A 127 -38.39 9.53 3.38
CA ALA A 127 -39.73 9.06 3.65
C ALA A 127 -40.64 9.94 2.79
N LYS A 128 -41.22 9.34 1.74
CA LYS A 128 -42.24 9.98 0.94
C LYS A 128 -43.35 10.35 1.92
N LYS A 129 -43.41 11.62 2.33
CA LYS A 129 -44.58 12.18 3.00
C LYS A 129 -45.72 12.09 1.98
N GLN A 130 -46.49 11.03 2.08
CA GLN A 130 -47.86 11.05 1.58
C GLN A 130 -48.64 11.96 2.54
N PRO A 131 -49.28 13.04 2.06
CA PRO A 131 -50.21 13.80 2.90
C PRO A 131 -51.48 12.95 3.06
N ILE A 132 -51.53 12.12 4.09
CA ILE A 132 -52.78 11.49 4.52
C ILE A 132 -53.36 12.36 5.62
N SER A 133 -54.54 12.87 5.33
CA SER A 133 -55.38 13.75 6.10
C SER A 133 -55.61 13.30 7.54
N ILE A 134 -55.68 14.31 8.40
CA ILE A 134 -55.97 14.29 9.84
C ILE A 134 -57.31 13.60 10.13
N ALA A 135 -57.30 12.59 11.00
CA ALA A 135 -58.41 12.27 11.88
C ALA A 135 -57.88 11.54 13.13
N ALA A 136 -58.36 11.99 14.28
CA ALA A 136 -57.83 11.78 15.62
C ALA A 136 -57.98 10.36 16.19
N ALA A 137 -57.00 9.93 17.00
CA ALA A 137 -57.22 9.26 18.28
C ALA A 137 -55.90 9.13 19.07
N ASP A 138 -55.83 9.94 20.13
CA ASP A 138 -55.23 9.73 21.44
C ASP A 138 -54.58 8.36 21.75
N SER A 139 -53.30 8.35 22.18
CA SER A 139 -52.89 7.95 23.54
C SER A 139 -51.41 7.54 23.70
N THR A 140 -50.82 8.15 24.74
CA THR A 140 -49.85 7.57 25.69
C THR A 140 -48.35 7.63 25.37
N ILE A 141 -47.75 8.65 26.00
CA ILE A 141 -46.36 8.75 26.46
C ILE A 141 -45.88 7.42 27.09
N GLY A 142 -44.76 6.88 26.61
CA GLY A 142 -44.17 5.67 27.15
C GLY A 142 -42.67 5.52 26.84
N GLN A 143 -41.86 5.97 27.79
CA GLN A 143 -40.57 5.39 28.21
C GLN A 143 -39.32 5.57 27.32
N ILE A 144 -38.56 6.59 27.71
CA ILE A 144 -37.09 6.60 27.73
C ILE A 144 -36.62 5.33 28.47
N ARG A 145 -35.79 4.52 27.83
CA ARG A 145 -34.92 3.55 28.51
C ARG A 145 -33.49 3.82 28.09
N ASP A 146 -32.79 4.55 28.96
CA ASP A 146 -31.35 4.42 29.10
C ASP A 146 -31.04 2.96 29.41
N GLY A 147 -30.24 2.35 28.54
CA GLY A 147 -29.78 0.97 28.63
C GLY A 147 -28.34 0.90 28.18
N THR A 148 -27.45 1.35 29.05
CA THR A 148 -26.04 0.97 29.03
C THR A 148 -25.89 -0.54 29.25
N HIS A 149 -24.80 -1.08 28.69
CA HIS A 149 -24.25 -2.44 28.84
C HIS A 149 -24.82 -3.54 27.92
N ASN A 150 -23.99 -3.96 26.95
CA ASN A 150 -23.35 -5.28 26.98
C ASN A 150 -22.18 -5.33 25.99
N ILE A 151 -20.98 -5.24 26.54
CA ILE A 151 -19.76 -5.79 25.95
C ILE A 151 -19.80 -7.27 26.31
N GLU A 152 -20.03 -8.14 25.35
CA GLU A 152 -19.84 -9.58 25.54
C GLU A 152 -18.39 -9.91 25.15
N THR A 153 -17.52 -9.85 26.15
CA THR A 153 -16.23 -10.55 26.15
C THR A 153 -16.51 -12.05 26.13
N ASN A 154 -16.26 -12.69 25.00
CA ASN A 154 -16.28 -14.14 24.91
C ASN A 154 -14.89 -14.66 25.31
N GLU A 155 -14.69 -14.83 26.61
CA GLU A 155 -13.51 -15.47 27.19
C GLU A 155 -13.98 -16.35 28.36
N GLU A 156 -14.41 -17.58 28.08
CA GLU A 156 -14.25 -18.66 29.05
C GLU A 156 -14.38 -20.05 28.38
N ASN A 157 -13.24 -20.70 28.15
CA ASN A 157 -13.19 -22.15 28.28
C ASN A 157 -12.07 -22.49 29.27
N ARG A 158 -12.45 -22.62 30.53
CA ARG A 158 -11.62 -23.17 31.61
C ARG A 158 -11.62 -24.68 31.48
N ASN A 159 -10.45 -25.30 31.50
CA ASN A 159 -10.26 -26.43 32.41
C ASN A 159 -8.82 -26.43 32.97
N PRO A 160 -8.61 -26.74 34.27
CA PRO A 160 -7.41 -26.36 35.01
C PRO A 160 -6.50 -27.55 35.37
N LYS A 161 -5.40 -27.21 36.05
CA LYS A 161 -4.58 -27.99 37.00
C LYS A 161 -3.35 -28.74 36.46
N GLY A 162 -2.22 -28.38 37.07
CA GLY A 162 -0.89 -28.97 36.94
C GLY A 162 0.18 -27.86 37.05
N ALA A 163 0.22 -27.09 38.14
CA ALA A 163 0.99 -27.39 39.35
C ALA A 163 2.50 -27.66 39.10
N VAL A 164 3.28 -26.60 39.35
CA VAL A 164 4.56 -26.57 40.11
C VAL A 164 5.76 -27.36 39.57
N SER A 165 6.81 -26.62 39.17
CA SER A 165 8.20 -26.68 39.66
C SER A 165 9.11 -26.10 38.55
N GLU A 166 9.64 -24.88 38.64
CA GLU A 166 10.73 -24.46 39.52
C GLU A 166 11.99 -25.34 39.38
N SER A 167 12.92 -24.93 38.53
CA SER A 167 14.36 -24.86 38.84
C SER A 167 15.15 -24.33 37.64
N ASN A 168 15.78 -23.18 37.84
CA ASN A 168 16.80 -22.59 36.98
C ASN A 168 18.20 -23.15 37.43
N PRO A 169 19.33 -22.68 36.87
CA PRO A 169 20.24 -23.43 36.01
C PRO A 169 21.45 -24.06 36.73
N ALA A 170 22.08 -25.07 36.11
CA ALA A 170 23.44 -25.50 36.47
C ALA A 170 24.20 -26.06 35.24
N SER A 171 25.17 -25.29 34.74
CA SER A 171 26.49 -25.84 34.33
C SER A 171 27.22 -26.28 35.61
N PRO A 172 28.19 -27.23 35.64
CA PRO A 172 29.24 -27.47 34.63
C PRO A 172 29.69 -28.94 34.42
N HIS A 173 30.49 -29.19 33.37
CA HIS A 173 31.81 -29.84 33.46
C HIS A 173 32.56 -29.71 32.13
#